data_AF-A0A090TDP4-F1
#
_entry.id   AF-A0A090TDP4-F1
#
_cell.length_a   1.000
_cell.length_b   1.000
_cell.length_c   1.000
_cell.angle_alpha   90.00
_cell.angle_beta   90.00
_cell.angle_gamma   90.00
#
_symmetry.space_group_name_H-M   'P 1'
#
loop_
_entity.id
_entity.type
_entity.pdbx_description
1 polymer ?
#
loop_
_entity_poly.entity_id
_entity_poly.type
_entity_poly.pdbx_seq_one_letter_code
_entity_poly.pdbx_strand_id
1 'polypeptide(L)'
;MKKSMLILSIILMSFKASADVEVGFENSNGMVRLTVLEDGRRIENAKVTGHNIGYGHDILTNKQGQAVFRTGASNKFMTFNIETPSGERKTIKRFVKSHR
;
A
#
# COMPACT_ATOMS: atom_id res chain seq x y z
N MET A 1 -18.92 49.97 33.88
CA MET A 1 -19.31 48.60 33.51
C MET A 1 -18.15 47.97 32.75
N LYS A 2 -17.48 46.98 33.35
CA LYS A 2 -16.26 46.35 32.79
C LYS A 2 -16.68 45.37 31.68
N LYS A 3 -16.24 45.63 30.44
CA LYS A 3 -16.47 44.73 29.29
C LYS A 3 -15.42 43.63 29.35
N SER A 4 -15.79 42.44 29.79
CA SER A 4 -14.92 41.25 29.74
C SER A 4 -14.89 40.74 28.30
N MET A 5 -13.74 40.85 27.66
CA MET A 5 -13.49 40.37 26.31
C MET A 5 -13.04 38.91 26.39
N LEU A 6 -13.89 37.99 25.94
CA LEU A 6 -13.60 36.55 25.91
C LEU A 6 -12.77 36.26 24.66
N ILE A 7 -11.50 35.86 24.83
CA ILE A 7 -10.63 35.44 23.73
C ILE A 7 -10.91 33.96 23.47
N LEU A 8 -11.55 33.66 22.35
CA LEU A 8 -11.81 32.30 21.89
C LEU A 8 -10.57 31.76 21.19
N SER A 9 -9.74 31.01 21.92
CA SER A 9 -8.58 30.31 21.35
C SER A 9 -9.04 29.12 20.51
N ILE A 10 -9.03 29.27 19.19
CA ILE A 10 -9.29 28.17 18.25
C ILE A 10 -8.04 27.29 18.22
N ILE A 11 -8.11 26.14 18.88
CA ILE A 11 -7.10 25.08 18.76
C ILE A 11 -7.27 24.48 17.37
N LEU A 12 -6.32 24.77 16.48
CA LEU A 12 -6.23 24.18 15.15
C LEU A 12 -5.82 22.71 15.31
N MET A 13 -6.79 21.82 15.53
CA MET A 13 -6.55 20.38 15.40
C MET A 13 -6.29 20.09 13.92
N SER A 14 -5.01 19.94 13.56
CA SER A 14 -4.62 19.39 12.26
C SER A 14 -5.09 17.94 12.19
N PHE A 15 -6.29 17.73 11.66
CA PHE A 15 -6.73 16.41 11.20
C PHE A 15 -5.80 16.01 10.06
N LYS A 16 -4.77 15.21 10.36
CA LYS A 16 -4.04 14.50 9.33
C LYS A 16 -5.06 13.52 8.74
N ALA A 17 -5.60 13.85 7.55
CA ALA A 17 -6.39 12.87 6.81
C ALA A 17 -5.52 11.61 6.71
N SER A 18 -6.07 10.46 7.12
CA SER A 18 -5.39 9.17 6.95
C SER A 18 -5.06 9.05 5.46
N ALA A 19 -3.78 8.93 5.10
CA ALA A 19 -3.41 8.87 3.70
C ALA A 19 -3.98 7.56 3.13
N ASP A 20 -4.69 7.64 1.99
CA ASP A 20 -5.34 6.47 1.42
C ASP A 20 -4.32 5.71 0.57
N VAL A 21 -3.99 4.50 1.00
CA VAL A 21 -3.10 3.61 0.25
C VAL A 21 -3.94 2.83 -0.75
N GLU A 22 -3.68 2.99 -2.04
CA GLU A 22 -4.28 2.19 -3.10
C GLU A 22 -3.29 1.17 -3.66
N VAL A 23 -3.78 0.02 -4.10
CA VAL A 23 -2.93 -1.03 -4.67
C VAL A 23 -3.53 -1.55 -5.97
N GLY A 24 -2.87 -1.23 -7.07
CA GLY A 24 -3.10 -1.85 -8.37
C GLY A 24 -2.52 -3.27 -8.41
N PHE A 25 -3.22 -4.19 -9.06
CA PHE A 25 -2.85 -5.60 -9.14
C PHE A 25 -2.92 -6.10 -10.59
N GLU A 26 -1.84 -6.71 -11.06
CA GLU A 26 -1.76 -7.39 -12.35
C GLU A 26 -1.17 -8.78 -12.17
N ASN A 27 -1.73 -9.78 -12.86
CA ASN A 27 -1.22 -11.15 -12.91
C ASN A 27 -1.08 -11.56 -14.38
N SER A 28 0.15 -11.72 -14.85
CA SER A 28 0.47 -12.06 -16.24
C SER A 28 1.76 -12.86 -16.32
N ASN A 29 1.82 -13.86 -17.21
CA ASN A 29 3.03 -14.63 -17.52
C ASN A 29 3.76 -15.22 -16.30
N GLY A 30 3.01 -15.73 -15.33
CA GLY A 30 3.58 -16.30 -14.11
C GLY A 30 4.15 -15.25 -13.14
N MET A 31 3.82 -13.97 -13.31
CA MET A 31 4.27 -12.86 -12.49
C MET A 31 3.07 -12.10 -11.91
N VAL A 32 3.23 -11.61 -10.69
CA VAL A 32 2.32 -10.63 -10.09
C VAL A 32 3.04 -9.30 -9.98
N ARG A 33 2.45 -8.25 -10.53
CA ARG A 33 2.91 -6.88 -10.37
C ARG A 33 1.91 -6.13 -9.49
N LEU A 34 2.42 -5.55 -8.41
CA LEU A 34 1.69 -4.62 -7.56
C LEU A 34 2.16 -3.20 -7.87
N THR A 35 1.23 -2.26 -7.98
CA THR A 35 1.53 -0.83 -8.02
C THR A 35 0.93 -0.18 -6.78
N VAL A 36 1.78 0.38 -5.92
CA VAL A 36 1.37 1.02 -4.68
C VAL A 36 1.24 2.52 -4.92
N LEU A 37 0.10 3.07 -4.54
CA LEU A 37 -0.15 4.50 -4.52
C LEU A 37 -0.53 4.93 -3.10
N GLU A 38 -0.17 6.15 -2.73
CA GLU A 38 -0.61 6.83 -1.52
C GLU A 38 -1.09 8.22 -1.96
N ASP A 39 -2.34 8.55 -1.63
CA ASP A 39 -3.01 9.77 -2.07
C ASP A 39 -2.92 9.99 -3.60
N GLY A 40 -3.12 8.90 -4.36
CA GLY A 40 -3.07 8.88 -5.82
C GLY A 40 -1.67 9.00 -6.44
N ARG A 41 -0.60 9.03 -5.63
CA ARG A 41 0.80 9.11 -6.11
C ARG A 41 1.51 7.78 -5.94
N ARG A 42 2.27 7.36 -6.95
CA ARG A 42 3.12 6.16 -6.88
C ARG A 42 4.21 6.34 -5.83
N ILE A 43 4.41 5.33 -4.98
CA ILE A 43 5.35 5.39 -3.86
C ILE A 43 6.51 4.43 -4.07
N GLU A 44 7.72 4.95 -4.13
CA GLU A 44 8.98 4.20 -4.07
C GLU A 44 9.29 3.77 -2.63
N ASN A 45 10.03 2.68 -2.46
CA ASN A 45 10.47 2.15 -1.16
C ASN A 45 9.33 1.73 -0.20
N ALA A 46 8.11 1.55 -0.68
CA ALA A 46 7.08 0.86 0.09
C ALA A 46 7.49 -0.61 0.23
N LYS A 47 7.47 -1.13 1.46
CA LYS A 47 7.76 -2.54 1.73
C LYS A 47 6.53 -3.37 1.41
N VAL A 48 6.70 -4.35 0.53
CA VAL A 48 5.65 -5.31 0.18
C VAL A 48 6.10 -6.71 0.57
N THR A 49 5.40 -7.29 1.54
CA THR A 49 5.61 -8.66 2.01
C THR A 49 4.53 -9.58 1.44
N GLY A 50 4.92 -10.52 0.59
CA GLY A 50 4.06 -11.54 0.01
C GLY A 50 4.00 -12.82 0.84
N HIS A 51 2.79 -13.38 0.96
CA HIS A 51 2.52 -14.68 1.59
C HIS A 51 1.90 -15.63 0.58
N ASN A 52 2.24 -16.92 0.69
CA ASN A 52 1.85 -17.98 -0.26
C ASN A 52 2.31 -17.75 -1.72
N ILE A 53 3.31 -16.89 -1.90
CA ILE A 53 4.00 -16.62 -3.17
C ILE A 53 5.03 -17.70 -3.50
N GLY A 54 5.42 -17.78 -4.78
CA GLY A 54 6.41 -18.75 -5.23
C GLY A 54 7.83 -18.39 -4.80
N TYR A 55 8.23 -17.13 -5.03
CA TYR A 55 9.56 -16.62 -4.72
C TYR A 55 9.55 -15.10 -4.42
N GLY A 56 10.48 -14.66 -3.57
CA GLY A 56 10.71 -13.24 -3.24
C GLY A 56 9.71 -12.70 -2.21
N HIS A 57 9.96 -12.94 -0.92
CA HIS A 57 9.00 -12.65 0.14
C HIS A 57 8.84 -11.17 0.48
N ASP A 58 9.95 -10.43 0.52
CA ASP A 58 9.98 -9.01 0.83
C ASP A 58 10.58 -8.25 -0.36
N ILE A 59 9.82 -7.32 -0.93
CA ILE A 59 10.24 -6.50 -2.07
C ILE A 59 9.90 -5.05 -1.78
N LEU A 60 10.85 -4.15 -2.04
CA LEU A 60 10.61 -2.71 -2.04
C LEU A 60 10.08 -2.28 -3.40
N THR A 61 9.10 -1.38 -3.41
CA THR A 61 8.65 -0.77 -4.66
C THR A 61 9.76 0.06 -5.29
N ASN A 62 9.88 0.00 -6.62
CA ASN A 62 10.81 0.83 -7.39
C ASN A 62 10.29 2.28 -7.57
N LYS A 63 11.00 3.10 -8.35
CA LYS A 63 10.61 4.49 -8.71
C LYS A 63 9.23 4.62 -9.35
N GLN A 64 8.70 3.55 -9.94
CA GLN A 64 7.35 3.50 -10.52
C GLN A 64 6.30 3.04 -9.51
N GLY A 65 6.66 2.86 -8.25
CA GLY A 65 5.79 2.33 -7.20
C GLY A 65 5.49 0.85 -7.36
N GLN A 66 6.34 0.10 -8.07
CA GLN A 66 6.05 -1.30 -8.44
C GLN A 66 6.87 -2.31 -7.65
N ALA A 67 6.19 -3.35 -7.16
CA ALA A 67 6.79 -4.56 -6.61
C ALA A 67 6.35 -5.77 -7.44
N VAL A 68 7.29 -6.65 -7.79
CA VAL A 68 7.05 -7.75 -8.73
C VAL A 68 7.44 -9.09 -8.13
N PHE A 69 6.50 -10.02 -8.09
CA PHE A 69 6.62 -11.34 -7.47
C PHE A 69 6.51 -12.44 -8.52
N ARG A 70 7.34 -13.48 -8.40
CA ARG A 70 7.17 -14.69 -9.22
C ARG A 70 6.07 -15.56 -8.60
N THR A 71 5.10 -15.94 -9.42
CA THR A 71 4.03 -16.86 -9.02
C THR A 71 4.46 -18.30 -9.24
N GLY A 72 3.92 -19.21 -8.44
CA GLY A 72 4.15 -20.65 -8.61
C GLY A 72 3.23 -21.27 -9.68
N ALA A 73 3.41 -22.57 -9.91
CA ALA A 73 2.66 -23.35 -10.90
C ALA A 73 1.23 -23.76 -10.45
N SER A 74 0.70 -23.17 -9.37
CA SER A 74 -0.61 -23.49 -8.79
C SER A 74 -1.49 -22.26 -8.62
N ASN A 75 -2.79 -22.45 -8.87
CA ASN A 75 -3.81 -21.46 -8.58
C ASN A 75 -3.99 -21.33 -7.06
N LYS A 76 -3.97 -20.11 -6.52
CA LYS A 76 -4.12 -19.89 -5.08
C LYS A 76 -4.42 -18.44 -4.74
N PHE A 77 -4.91 -18.24 -3.52
CA PHE A 77 -4.94 -16.90 -2.93
C PHE A 77 -3.57 -16.52 -2.42
N MET A 78 -3.09 -15.36 -2.83
CA MET A 78 -1.91 -14.70 -2.28
C MET A 78 -2.33 -13.51 -1.43
N THR A 79 -1.59 -13.30 -0.35
CA THR A 79 -1.80 -12.14 0.52
C THR A 79 -0.56 -11.27 0.44
N PHE A 80 -0.76 -9.96 0.37
CA PHE A 80 0.31 -8.97 0.34
C PHE A 80 0.07 -7.96 1.46
N ASN A 81 1.08 -7.76 2.28
CA ASN A 81 1.12 -6.69 3.28
C ASN A 81 2.01 -5.57 2.73
N ILE A 82 1.47 -4.35 2.71
CA ILE A 82 2.13 -3.15 2.22
C ILE A 82 2.33 -2.22 3.41
N GLU A 83 3.54 -1.68 3.54
CA GLU A 83 3.89 -0.62 4.47
C GLU A 83 4.59 0.48 3.68
N THR A 84 4.00 1.68 3.66
CA THR A 84 4.57 2.84 2.98
C THR A 84 5.63 3.52 3.86
N PRO A 85 6.55 4.32 3.28
CA PRO A 85 7.52 5.09 4.08
C PRO A 85 6.87 6.11 5.02
N SER A 86 5.63 6.52 4.77
CA SER A 86 4.87 7.42 5.64
C SER A 86 4.35 6.72 6.90
N GLY A 87 4.39 5.38 6.93
CA GLY A 87 3.90 4.51 8.00
C GLY A 87 2.51 3.95 7.76
N GLU A 88 1.85 4.29 6.64
CA GLU A 88 0.56 3.70 6.30
C GLU A 88 0.69 2.22 5.94
N ARG A 89 -0.35 1.45 6.28
CA ARG A 89 -0.35 0.00 6.09
C ARG A 89 -1.62 -0.47 5.39
N LYS A 90 -1.46 -1.42 4.47
CA LYS A 90 -2.58 -2.06 3.79
C LYS A 90 -2.31 -3.53 3.55
N THR A 91 -3.34 -4.35 3.72
CA THR A 91 -3.30 -5.75 3.34
C THR A 91 -4.29 -6.01 2.23
N ILE A 92 -3.85 -6.70 1.19
CA ILE A 92 -4.72 -7.17 0.12
C ILE A 92 -4.61 -8.69 -0.03
N LYS A 93 -5.72 -9.32 -0.40
CA LYS A 93 -5.79 -10.73 -0.78
C LYS A 93 -6.34 -10.83 -2.20
N ARG A 94 -5.66 -11.59 -3.05
CA ARG A 94 -6.03 -11.76 -4.47
C ARG A 94 -5.88 -13.21 -4.89
N PHE A 95 -6.82 -13.67 -5.71
CA PHE A 95 -6.71 -14.97 -6.35
C PHE A 95 -5.78 -14.86 -7.56
N VAL A 96 -4.78 -15.71 -7.61
CA VAL A 96 -3.76 -15.75 -8.65
C VAL A 96 -3.92 -17.05 -9.41
N LYS A 97 -4.26 -16.93 -10.70
CA LYS A 97 -4.24 -18.06 -11.63
C LYS A 97 -2.81 -18.30 -12.09
N SER A 98 -2.40 -19.56 -12.04
CA SER A 98 -1.17 -20.04 -12.64
C SER A 98 -1.25 -19.89 -14.15
N HIS A 99 -0.16 -19.45 -14.74
CA HIS A 99 0.06 -19.51 -16.18
C HIS A 99 0.76 -20.84 -16.45
N ARG A 100 -0.01 -21.83 -16.92
CA ARG A 100 0.51 -23.07 -17.53
C ARG A 100 0.26 -23.00 -19.03
#